data_AF-A0A4D4L4X4-F1
#
_entry.id   AF-A0A4D4L4X4-F1
#
_cell.length_a   1.000
_cell.length_b   1.000
_cell.length_c   1.000
_cell.angle_alpha   90.00
_cell.angle_beta   90.00
_cell.angle_gamma   90.00
#
_symmetry.space_group_name_H-M   'P 1'
#
loop_
_entity.id
_entity.type
_entity.pdbx_description
1 polymer ?
#
loop_
_entity_poly.entity_id
_entity_poly.type
_entity_poly.pdbx_seq_one_letter_code
_entity_poly.pdbx_strand_id
1 'polypeptide(L)'
;MGRTDYHVAMQAVIDHYQASGADDPAFVVFRTDGSPTSKAAAEHVLCTASRLPIFWQFIGFGDDEFRFLHRLDDLPVPNRRVVDNAGFLAAGPTPKTLSDAALYDQLLHEFPLWLDSVRSAGILKD
;
A
#
# COMPACT_ATOMS: atom_id res chain seq x y z
N MET A 1 6.32 3.38 -25.64
CA MET A 1 6.34 2.37 -24.56
C MET A 1 5.95 3.08 -23.28
N GLY A 2 4.90 2.62 -22.59
CA GLY A 2 4.54 3.13 -21.28
C GLY A 2 5.56 2.72 -20.22
N ARG A 3 5.69 3.51 -19.15
CA ARG A 3 6.43 3.15 -17.93
C ARG A 3 5.45 2.89 -16.81
N THR A 4 5.87 2.11 -15.83
CA THR A 4 5.08 1.81 -14.63
C THR A 4 5.65 2.61 -13.47
N ASP A 5 5.17 3.84 -13.30
CA ASP A 5 5.74 4.80 -12.35
C ASP A 5 4.90 4.90 -11.07
N TYR A 6 5.03 3.91 -10.16
CA TYR A 6 4.26 3.89 -8.90
C TYR A 6 4.44 5.16 -8.08
N HIS A 7 5.67 5.61 -7.92
CA HIS A 7 5.99 6.81 -7.14
C HIS A 7 5.20 8.05 -7.59
N VAL A 8 4.91 8.20 -8.89
CA VAL A 8 4.10 9.31 -9.39
C VAL A 8 2.63 9.15 -8.99
N ALA A 9 2.07 7.95 -9.16
CA ALA A 9 0.69 7.66 -8.75
C ALA A 9 0.51 7.76 -7.23
N MET A 10 1.48 7.28 -6.47
CA MET A 10 1.48 7.37 -5.01
C MET A 10 1.57 8.82 -4.54
N GLN A 11 2.46 9.62 -5.15
CA GLN A 11 2.57 11.04 -4.83
C GLN A 11 1.25 11.78 -5.10
N ALA A 12 0.56 11.48 -6.20
CA ALA A 12 -0.73 12.10 -6.50
C ALA A 12 -1.80 11.82 -5.42
N VAL A 13 -1.83 10.61 -4.86
CA VAL A 13 -2.75 10.26 -3.76
C VAL A 13 -2.35 10.96 -2.46
N ILE A 14 -1.05 11.05 -2.16
CA ILE A 14 -0.54 11.78 -0.99
C ILE A 14 -0.91 13.26 -1.08
N ASP A 15 -0.65 13.89 -2.22
CA ASP A 15 -0.98 15.29 -2.48
C ASP A 15 -2.48 15.53 -2.34
N HIS A 16 -3.31 14.62 -2.88
CA HIS A 16 -4.76 14.71 -2.75
C HIS A 16 -5.22 14.59 -1.30
N TYR A 17 -4.72 13.60 -0.55
CA TYR A 17 -5.08 13.40 0.85
C TYR A 17 -4.73 14.64 1.69
N GLN A 18 -3.51 15.17 1.53
CA GLN A 18 -3.07 16.37 2.23
C GLN A 18 -3.87 17.62 1.85
N ALA A 19 -4.21 17.78 0.57
CA ALA A 19 -5.01 18.90 0.09
C ALA A 19 -6.50 18.80 0.52
N SER A 20 -7.00 17.59 0.78
CA SER A 20 -8.40 17.37 1.17
C SER A 20 -8.71 17.89 2.59
N GLY A 21 -7.70 17.97 3.46
CA GLY A 21 -7.88 18.31 4.87
C GLY A 21 -8.61 17.22 5.69
N ALA A 22 -8.72 16.00 5.16
CA ALA A 22 -9.29 14.87 5.89
C ALA A 22 -8.43 14.51 7.11
N ASP A 23 -9.10 14.25 8.24
CA ASP A 23 -8.48 13.68 9.45
C ASP A 23 -8.70 12.17 9.56
N ASP A 24 -9.59 11.59 8.72
CA ASP A 24 -9.86 10.15 8.65
C ASP A 24 -8.70 9.37 8.01
N PRO A 25 -8.48 8.10 8.38
CA PRO A 25 -7.49 7.25 7.72
C PRO A 25 -7.88 6.96 6.26
N ALA A 26 -6.93 7.11 5.35
CA ALA A 26 -7.10 6.72 3.95
C ALA A 26 -6.68 5.26 3.74
N PHE A 27 -7.58 4.48 3.12
CA PHE A 27 -7.30 3.13 2.65
C PHE A 27 -7.16 3.14 1.12
N VAL A 28 -5.93 2.98 0.62
CA VAL A 28 -5.62 3.06 -0.80
C VAL A 28 -5.54 1.67 -1.41
N VAL A 29 -6.39 1.39 -2.40
CA VAL A 29 -6.32 0.16 -3.20
C VAL A 29 -5.48 0.39 -4.45
N PHE A 30 -4.25 -0.10 -4.44
CA PHE A 30 -3.29 0.06 -5.54
C PHE A 30 -3.19 -1.22 -6.38
N ARG A 31 -3.76 -1.22 -7.58
CA ARG A 31 -3.81 -2.40 -8.47
C ARG A 31 -2.73 -2.34 -9.55
N THR A 32 -2.09 -3.48 -9.82
CA THR A 32 -1.05 -3.59 -10.83
C THR A 32 -0.85 -5.03 -11.34
N ASP A 33 -0.30 -5.16 -12.54
CA ASP A 33 0.05 -6.43 -13.18
C ASP A 33 1.56 -6.74 -13.18
N GLY A 34 2.38 -5.92 -12.52
CA GLY A 34 3.82 -6.15 -12.51
C GLY A 34 4.59 -5.32 -11.48
N SER A 35 5.87 -5.11 -11.75
CA SER A 35 6.76 -4.25 -10.94
C SER A 35 6.86 -2.83 -11.52
N PRO A 36 7.13 -1.80 -10.70
CA PRO A 36 7.39 -0.46 -11.21
C PRO A 36 8.73 -0.42 -11.95
N THR A 37 8.85 0.53 -12.87
CA THR A 37 10.10 0.84 -13.56
C THR A 37 11.19 1.27 -12.56
N SER A 38 10.84 2.05 -11.54
CA SER A 38 11.76 2.44 -10.47
C SER A 38 11.29 1.91 -9.11
N LYS A 39 11.88 0.77 -8.69
CA LYS A 39 11.64 0.15 -7.39
C LYS A 39 12.09 1.04 -6.23
N ALA A 40 13.24 1.69 -6.37
CA ALA A 40 13.79 2.57 -5.34
C ALA A 40 12.92 3.81 -5.11
N ALA A 41 12.37 4.41 -6.17
CA ALA A 41 11.48 5.56 -6.02
C ALA A 41 10.16 5.16 -5.33
N ALA A 42 9.59 4.00 -5.68
CA ALA A 42 8.38 3.50 -5.04
C ALA A 42 8.62 3.17 -3.55
N GLU A 43 9.70 2.46 -3.21
CA GLU A 43 10.09 2.18 -1.83
C GLU A 43 10.29 3.47 -1.02
N HIS A 44 10.94 4.48 -1.62
CA HIS A 44 11.16 5.77 -0.97
C HIS A 44 9.83 6.47 -0.63
N VAL A 45 8.90 6.56 -1.59
CA VAL A 45 7.60 7.19 -1.38
C VAL A 45 6.77 6.44 -0.34
N LEU A 46 6.80 5.10 -0.35
CA LEU A 46 6.11 4.30 0.68
C LEU A 46 6.66 4.59 2.08
N CYS A 47 7.98 4.59 2.24
CA CYS A 47 8.64 4.87 3.51
C CYS A 47 8.38 6.29 4.01
N THR A 48 8.36 7.30 3.13
CA THR A 48 8.05 8.68 3.54
C THR A 48 6.58 8.82 3.92
N ALA A 49 5.67 8.18 3.18
CA ALA A 49 4.23 8.17 3.44
C ALA A 49 3.83 7.47 4.75
N SER A 50 4.70 6.62 5.33
CA SER A 50 4.44 5.97 6.63
C SER A 50 4.26 6.93 7.82
N ARG A 51 4.46 8.23 7.61
CA ARG A 51 4.20 9.30 8.58
C ARG A 51 2.82 9.96 8.42
N LEU A 52 2.02 9.48 7.47
CA LEU A 52 0.68 9.97 7.18
C LEU A 52 -0.35 8.89 7.54
N PRO A 53 -1.63 9.25 7.78
CA PRO A 53 -2.71 8.29 7.99
C PRO A 53 -3.15 7.62 6.68
N ILE A 54 -2.21 7.07 5.91
CA ILE A 54 -2.45 6.44 4.61
C ILE A 54 -1.92 5.00 4.65
N PHE A 55 -2.82 4.03 4.46
CA PHE A 55 -2.50 2.62 4.27
C PHE A 55 -2.58 2.24 2.80
N TRP A 56 -1.58 1.49 2.31
CA TRP A 56 -1.48 1.06 0.92
C TRP A 56 -1.72 -0.44 0.77
N GLN A 57 -2.91 -0.83 0.31
CA GLN A 57 -3.20 -2.20 -0.08
C GLN A 57 -2.83 -2.41 -1.56
N PHE A 58 -1.68 -3.03 -1.82
CA PHE A 58 -1.28 -3.45 -3.15
C PHE A 58 -2.01 -4.72 -3.56
N ILE A 59 -2.46 -4.78 -4.82
CA ILE A 59 -3.08 -5.96 -5.42
C ILE A 59 -2.37 -6.27 -6.73
N GLY A 60 -1.70 -7.42 -6.79
CA GLY A 60 -1.04 -7.95 -7.97
C GLY A 60 -1.95 -8.93 -8.71
N PHE A 61 -2.08 -8.80 -10.03
CA PHE A 61 -2.79 -9.77 -10.86
C PHE A 61 -2.01 -10.14 -12.12
N GLY A 62 -2.17 -11.36 -12.62
CA GLY A 62 -1.37 -11.89 -13.73
C GLY A 62 -0.33 -12.91 -13.25
N ASP A 63 0.65 -13.18 -14.11
CA ASP A 63 1.63 -14.26 -13.96
C ASP A 63 2.97 -13.82 -13.32
N ASP A 64 3.10 -12.56 -12.89
CA ASP A 64 4.30 -12.08 -12.22
C ASP A 64 4.43 -12.70 -10.81
N GLU A 65 5.66 -12.94 -10.35
CA GLU A 65 5.90 -13.46 -8.99
C GLU A 65 5.77 -12.38 -7.90
N PHE A 66 5.60 -11.12 -8.30
CA PHE A 66 5.43 -9.94 -7.45
C PHE A 66 6.48 -9.79 -6.34
N ARG A 67 7.72 -10.27 -6.56
CA ARG A 67 8.82 -10.22 -5.57
C ARG A 67 9.05 -8.83 -4.98
N PHE A 68 8.80 -7.79 -5.78
CA PHE A 68 8.91 -6.42 -5.31
C PHE A 68 7.78 -6.02 -4.36
N LEU A 69 6.53 -6.40 -4.64
CA LEU A 69 5.39 -6.09 -3.79
C LEU A 69 5.46 -6.84 -2.47
N HIS A 70 5.81 -8.14 -2.48
CA HIS A 70 6.13 -8.89 -1.26
C HIS A 70 7.21 -8.19 -0.42
N ARG A 71 8.26 -7.66 -1.06
CA ARG A 71 9.28 -6.92 -0.33
C ARG A 71 8.77 -5.60 0.25
N LEU A 72 7.87 -4.88 -0.42
CA LEU A 72 7.30 -3.63 0.11
C LEU A 72 6.44 -3.90 1.35
N ASP A 73 5.73 -5.03 1.34
CA ASP A 73 4.97 -5.58 2.46
C ASP A 73 5.85 -5.82 3.68
N ASP A 74 7.00 -6.45 3.48
CA ASP A 74 7.91 -6.90 4.55
C ASP A 74 8.97 -5.85 4.96
N LEU A 75 8.83 -4.57 4.60
CA LEU A 75 9.86 -3.56 4.90
C LEU A 75 10.04 -3.38 6.44
N PRO A 76 11.28 -3.35 6.96
CA PRO A 76 11.52 -3.26 8.40
C PRO A 76 10.96 -2.01 9.09
N VAL A 77 10.31 -2.20 10.23
CA VAL A 77 9.78 -1.16 11.14
C VAL A 77 10.56 -1.19 12.47
N PRO A 78 10.95 -0.05 13.09
CA PRO A 78 10.77 1.34 12.64
C PRO A 78 11.93 1.87 11.76
N ASN A 79 12.92 1.04 11.42
CA ASN A 79 14.18 1.50 10.83
C ASN A 79 14.05 2.05 9.40
N ARG A 80 13.14 1.50 8.58
CA ARG A 80 12.89 1.98 7.20
C ARG A 80 11.65 2.85 7.11
N ARG A 81 10.60 2.52 7.86
CA ARG A 81 9.31 3.22 7.93
C ARG A 81 8.81 3.27 9.37
N VAL A 82 8.00 4.27 9.74
CA VAL A 82 7.60 4.52 11.13
C VAL A 82 6.59 3.49 11.63
N VAL A 83 5.64 3.12 10.79
CA VAL A 83 4.67 2.04 10.97
C VAL A 83 4.60 1.22 9.69
N ASP A 84 4.08 0.00 9.78
CA ASP A 84 3.80 -0.80 8.60
C ASP A 84 2.55 -0.29 7.88
N ASN A 85 2.74 0.54 6.86
CA ASN A 85 1.65 1.18 6.12
C ASN A 85 1.34 0.53 4.77
N ALA A 86 1.72 -0.73 4.57
CA ALA A 86 1.46 -1.45 3.33
C ALA A 86 0.91 -2.85 3.61
N GLY A 87 0.07 -3.32 2.69
CA GLY A 87 -0.35 -4.71 2.60
C GLY A 87 -0.24 -5.20 1.16
N PHE A 88 -0.05 -6.51 0.96
CA PHE A 88 0.00 -7.11 -0.38
C PHE A 88 -0.93 -8.32 -0.56
N LEU A 89 -1.74 -8.26 -1.62
CA LEU A 89 -2.61 -9.33 -2.09
C LEU A 89 -2.17 -9.79 -3.48
N ALA A 90 -1.71 -11.03 -3.60
CA ALA A 90 -1.51 -11.69 -4.88
C ALA A 90 -2.84 -12.31 -5.37
N ALA A 91 -3.58 -11.60 -6.21
CA ALA A 91 -4.82 -12.09 -6.82
C ALA A 91 -4.57 -13.13 -7.93
N GLY A 92 -3.31 -13.29 -8.36
CA GLY A 92 -2.86 -14.31 -9.31
C GLY A 92 -3.38 -14.11 -10.73
N PRO A 93 -3.26 -15.12 -11.60
CA PRO A 93 -3.57 -14.99 -13.03
C PRO A 93 -5.07 -14.99 -13.34
N THR A 94 -5.91 -15.41 -12.39
CA THR A 94 -7.36 -15.53 -12.57
C THR A 94 -8.12 -14.77 -11.46
N PRO A 95 -7.91 -13.45 -11.32
CA PRO A 95 -8.44 -12.68 -10.18
C PRO A 95 -9.97 -12.71 -10.07
N LYS A 96 -10.68 -12.98 -11.19
CA LYS A 96 -12.14 -13.12 -11.23
C LYS A 96 -12.67 -14.39 -10.54
N THR A 97 -11.78 -15.32 -10.17
CA THR A 97 -12.17 -16.55 -9.45
C THR A 97 -12.17 -16.37 -7.94
N LEU A 98 -11.58 -15.28 -7.42
CA LEU A 98 -11.73 -14.92 -6.01
C LEU A 98 -13.20 -14.60 -5.72
N SER A 99 -13.73 -15.17 -4.64
CA SER A 99 -15.03 -14.75 -4.12
C SER A 99 -14.90 -13.37 -3.49
N ASP A 100 -16.01 -12.62 -3.46
CA ASP A 100 -16.05 -11.31 -2.80
C ASP A 100 -15.62 -11.42 -1.33
N ALA A 101 -16.07 -12.45 -0.62
CA ALA A 101 -15.68 -12.69 0.78
C ALA A 101 -14.16 -12.87 0.93
N ALA A 102 -13.55 -13.74 0.11
CA ALA A 102 -12.10 -13.96 0.16
C ALA A 102 -11.31 -12.72 -0.26
N LEU A 103 -11.84 -11.91 -1.18
CA LEU A 103 -11.25 -10.63 -1.56
C LEU A 103 -11.27 -9.66 -0.38
N TYR A 104 -12.44 -9.42 0.24
CA TYR A 104 -12.55 -8.46 1.34
C TYR A 104 -11.77 -8.88 2.58
N ASP A 105 -11.76 -10.17 2.92
CA ASP A 105 -10.95 -10.69 4.04
C ASP A 105 -9.46 -10.42 3.83
N GLN A 106 -8.96 -10.62 2.62
CA GLN A 106 -7.54 -10.38 2.30
C GLN A 106 -7.21 -8.90 2.17
N LEU A 107 -8.11 -8.09 1.59
CA LEU A 107 -7.91 -6.63 1.48
C LEU A 107 -7.78 -5.96 2.83
N LEU A 108 -8.52 -6.45 3.84
CA LEU A 108 -8.60 -5.79 5.14
C LEU A 108 -7.77 -6.50 6.21
N HIS A 109 -6.98 -7.52 5.86
CA HIS A 109 -6.29 -8.35 6.85
C HIS A 109 -5.39 -7.55 7.80
N GLU A 110 -4.57 -6.64 7.25
CA GLU A 110 -3.58 -5.89 8.01
C GLU A 110 -4.05 -4.50 8.43
N PHE A 111 -5.13 -4.01 7.81
CA PHE A 111 -5.63 -2.65 8.06
C PHE A 111 -5.99 -2.39 9.53
N PRO A 112 -6.67 -3.30 10.27
CA PRO A 112 -6.91 -3.11 11.71
C PRO A 112 -5.63 -3.01 12.53
N LEU A 113 -4.62 -3.84 12.23
CA LEU A 113 -3.33 -3.82 12.93
C LEU A 113 -2.56 -2.52 12.64
N TRP A 114 -2.65 -2.03 11.41
CA TRP A 114 -2.12 -0.74 11.04
C TRP A 114 -2.83 0.40 11.78
N LEU A 115 -4.17 0.37 11.92
CA LEU A 115 -4.93 1.38 12.67
C LEU A 115 -4.45 1.49 14.13
N ASP A 116 -4.18 0.37 14.78
CA ASP A 116 -3.64 0.37 16.14
C ASP A 116 -2.20 0.94 16.19
N SER A 117 -1.39 0.58 15.20
CA SER A 117 0.01 1.02 15.09
C SER A 117 0.12 2.53 14.81
N VAL A 118 -0.70 3.05 13.89
CA VAL A 118 -0.69 4.45 13.47
C VAL A 118 -1.24 5.38 14.56
N ARG A 119 -2.20 4.91 15.37
CA ARG A 119 -2.64 5.60 16.60
C ARG A 119 -1.58 5.60 17.68
N SER A 120 -0.95 4.45 17.93
CA SER A 120 0.14 4.32 18.91
C SER A 120 1.34 5.22 18.56
N ALA A 121 1.58 5.45 17.28
CA ALA A 121 2.60 6.37 16.78
C ALA A 121 2.20 7.86 16.83
N GLY A 122 0.95 8.18 17.22
CA GLY A 122 0.40 9.54 17.27
C GLY A 122 0.17 10.18 15.89
N ILE A 123 0.15 9.37 14.83
CA ILE A 123 -0.07 9.83 13.44
C ILE A 123 -1.57 10.00 13.17
N LEU A 124 -2.39 9.05 13.66
CA LEU A 124 -3.85 9.13 13.62
C LEU A 124 -4.37 9.47 15.03
N LYS A 125 -5.36 10.35 15.11
CA LYS A 125 -6.04 10.70 16.37
C LYS A 125 -7.13 9.67 16.70
N ASP A 126 -7.46 9.54 17.97
CA ASP A 126 -8.60 8.74 18.45
C ASP A 126 -9.95 9.39 18.12
#